data_AF-A0A1V4K4N9-F1
#
_entry.id   AF-A0A1V4K4N9-F1
#
_cell.length_a   1.000
_cell.length_b   1.000
_cell.length_c   1.000
_cell.angle_alpha   90.00
_cell.angle_beta   90.00
_cell.angle_gamma   90.00
#
_symmetry.space_group_name_H-M   'P 1'
#
loop_
_entity.id
_entity.type
_entity.pdbx_description
1 polymer ?
#
loop_
_entity_poly.entity_id
_entity_poly.type
_entity_poly.pdbx_seq_one_letter_code
_entity_poly.pdbx_strand_id
1 'polypeptide(L)'
;MERREDKGFGSTGCGAFLTIAMNRRPTVTACLEARGRKLCLLLLLDTGADLTILDEKVWPHFWPLKHVDRGVEGVGGYTAVRRSCDRILISIEDKSASVPITVMPLPAGVNGLVGRDVLDQLGVILTTEKVFR
;
A
#
# COMPACT_ATOMS: atom_id res chain seq x y z
N MET A 1 -52.10 -4.90 -10.42
CA MET A 1 -51.00 -5.82 -10.77
C MET A 1 -49.82 -4.94 -11.13
N GLU A 2 -48.99 -4.63 -10.13
CA GLU A 2 -47.96 -3.60 -10.20
C GLU A 2 -46.71 -4.16 -10.89
N ARG A 3 -46.20 -3.43 -11.89
CA ARG A 3 -45.05 -3.84 -12.71
C ARG A 3 -43.79 -3.78 -11.84
N ARG A 4 -43.06 -4.89 -11.74
CA ARG A 4 -41.73 -4.94 -11.14
C ARG A 4 -40.77 -4.11 -12.00
N GLU A 5 -40.25 -3.04 -11.42
CA GLU A 5 -39.13 -2.30 -11.98
C GLU A 5 -37.87 -3.17 -11.93
N ASP A 6 -37.22 -3.28 -13.09
CA ASP A 6 -35.94 -3.94 -13.28
C ASP A 6 -34.84 -3.09 -12.63
N LYS A 7 -34.60 -3.33 -11.33
CA LYS A 7 -33.44 -2.76 -10.64
C LYS A 7 -32.20 -3.55 -11.07
N GLY A 8 -31.66 -3.15 -12.22
CA GLY A 8 -30.32 -3.54 -12.64
C GLY A 8 -29.35 -3.36 -11.48
N PHE A 9 -28.59 -4.41 -11.18
CA PHE A 9 -27.50 -4.36 -10.20
C PHE A 9 -26.37 -3.49 -10.75
N GLY A 10 -26.54 -2.17 -10.64
CA GLY A 10 -25.48 -1.21 -10.89
C GLY A 10 -24.40 -1.38 -9.84
N SER A 11 -23.25 -1.94 -10.23
CA SER A 11 -22.05 -1.94 -9.39
C SER A 11 -21.67 -0.49 -9.10
N THR A 12 -21.94 -0.03 -7.87
CA THR A 12 -21.57 1.32 -7.43
C THR A 12 -20.14 1.37 -6.88
N GLY A 13 -19.31 0.34 -7.13
CA GLY A 13 -17.94 0.27 -6.66
C GLY A 13 -16.94 0.44 -7.80
N CYS A 14 -16.28 1.59 -7.88
CA CYS A 14 -15.08 1.76 -8.71
C CYS A 14 -13.88 1.11 -7.99
N GLY A 15 -13.82 -0.22 -7.99
CA GLY A 15 -12.65 -0.95 -7.47
C GLY A 15 -11.38 -0.64 -8.26
N ALA A 16 -10.22 -0.59 -7.60
CA ALA A 16 -8.93 -0.69 -8.29
C ALA A 16 -8.64 -2.14 -8.63
N PHE A 17 -8.34 -2.40 -9.90
CA PHE A 17 -7.87 -3.69 -10.36
C PHE A 17 -6.50 -3.52 -11.00
N LEU A 18 -5.47 -4.05 -10.34
CA LEU A 18 -4.13 -4.11 -10.90
C LEU A 18 -3.85 -5.54 -11.36
N THR A 19 -3.61 -5.73 -12.66
CA THR A 19 -3.30 -7.06 -13.20
C THR A 19 -1.79 -7.26 -13.23
N ILE A 20 -1.28 -8.19 -12.42
CA ILE A 20 0.15 -8.49 -12.34
C ILE A 20 0.39 -10.00 -12.50
N ALA A 21 1.39 -10.35 -13.30
CA ALA A 21 1.86 -11.73 -13.41
C ALA A 21 2.56 -12.16 -12.11
N MET A 22 2.08 -13.24 -11.48
CA MET A 22 2.63 -13.78 -10.23
C MET A 22 3.94 -14.58 -10.39
N ASN A 23 4.45 -14.73 -11.61
CA ASN A 23 5.76 -15.38 -11.84
C ASN A 23 6.95 -14.46 -11.51
N ARG A 24 6.67 -13.23 -11.08
CA ARG A 24 7.63 -12.24 -10.57
C ARG A 24 7.04 -11.57 -9.34
N ARG A 25 7.90 -10.89 -8.58
CA ARG A 25 7.46 -10.05 -7.46
C ARG A 25 6.51 -8.96 -7.96
N PRO A 26 5.31 -8.81 -7.38
CA PRO A 26 4.36 -7.79 -7.81
C PRO A 26 4.82 -6.40 -7.34
N THR A 27 5.57 -5.70 -8.18
CA THR A 27 6.13 -4.38 -7.83
C THR A 27 5.46 -3.26 -8.60
N VAL A 28 5.29 -2.10 -7.96
CA VAL A 28 4.75 -0.89 -8.59
C VAL A 28 5.59 0.33 -8.23
N THR A 29 5.65 1.31 -9.13
CA THR A 29 6.22 2.62 -8.81
C THR A 29 5.22 3.39 -7.96
N ALA A 30 5.60 3.70 -6.73
CA ALA A 30 4.84 4.54 -5.83
C ALA A 30 5.60 5.84 -5.56
N CYS A 31 4.89 6.96 -5.55
CA CYS A 31 5.45 8.25 -5.19
C CYS A 31 4.90 8.69 -3.84
N LEU A 32 5.80 8.93 -2.89
CA LEU A 32 5.52 9.35 -1.53
C LEU A 32 5.77 10.85 -1.42
N GLU A 33 4.82 11.58 -0.84
CA GLU A 33 4.85 13.02 -0.71
C GLU A 33 4.51 13.46 0.71
N ALA A 34 5.37 14.30 1.28
CA ALA A 34 5.15 14.97 2.55
C ALA A 34 6.03 16.22 2.67
N ARG A 35 5.53 17.24 3.35
CA ARG A 35 6.24 18.52 3.59
C ARG A 35 6.77 19.17 2.30
N GLY A 36 6.01 19.09 1.21
CA GLY A 36 6.41 19.64 -0.09
C GLY A 36 7.58 18.91 -0.76
N ARG A 37 7.92 17.69 -0.33
CA ARG A 37 8.98 16.87 -0.92
C ARG A 37 8.39 15.56 -1.43
N LYS A 38 9.00 15.03 -2.49
CA LYS A 38 8.56 13.82 -3.21
C LYS A 38 9.68 12.79 -3.31
N LEU A 39 9.36 11.53 -3.11
CA LEU A 39 10.24 10.37 -3.26
C LEU A 39 9.50 9.29 -4.05
N CYS A 40 10.01 8.90 -5.22
CA CYS A 40 9.41 7.80 -5.99
C CYS A 40 10.29 6.56 -5.93
N LEU A 41 9.69 5.42 -5.60
CA LEU A 41 10.37 4.14 -5.39
C LEU A 41 9.59 3.01 -6.06
N LEU A 42 10.29 1.93 -6.42
CA LEU A 42 9.67 0.67 -6.76
C LEU A 42 9.39 -0.11 -5.46
N LEU A 43 8.12 -0.35 -5.14
CA LEU A 43 7.66 -1.03 -3.92
C LEU A 43 6.95 -2.34 -4.25
N LEU A 44 7.01 -3.31 -3.34
CA LEU A 44 6.26 -4.57 -3.45
C LEU A 44 4.81 -4.37 -3.00
N LEU A 45 3.84 -4.87 -3.76
CA LEU A 45 2.46 -4.98 -3.31
C LEU A 45 2.33 -6.22 -2.45
N ASP A 46 2.03 -6.03 -1.17
CA ASP A 46 2.03 -7.11 -0.19
C ASP A 46 0.67 -7.20 0.49
N THR A 47 -0.20 -8.05 -0.05
CA THR A 47 -1.53 -8.31 0.52
C THR A 47 -1.45 -9.06 1.86
N GLY A 48 -0.28 -9.61 2.22
CA GLY A 48 -0.02 -10.26 3.50
C GLY A 48 0.38 -9.28 4.61
N ALA A 49 0.75 -8.04 4.28
CA ALA A 49 1.14 -7.02 5.24
C ALA A 49 -0.02 -6.10 5.60
N ASP A 50 -0.26 -5.89 6.89
CA ASP A 50 -1.28 -4.95 7.38
C ASP A 50 -0.89 -3.49 7.10
N LEU A 51 0.42 -3.22 7.16
CA LEU A 51 1.00 -1.89 7.19
C LEU A 51 1.94 -1.69 6.02
N THR A 52 1.98 -0.47 5.50
CA THR A 52 2.99 -0.06 4.52
C THR A 52 4.32 0.20 5.22
N ILE A 53 5.37 -0.46 4.74
CA ILE A 53 6.70 -0.48 5.35
C ILE A 53 7.74 0.01 4.34
N LEU A 54 8.62 0.93 4.74
CA LEU A 54 9.81 1.29 3.97
C LEU A 54 11.10 0.86 4.68
N ASP A 55 12.10 0.50 3.88
CA ASP A 55 13.45 0.23 4.39
C ASP A 55 14.08 1.51 4.96
N GLU A 56 14.81 1.37 6.07
CA GLU A 56 15.51 2.49 6.71
C GLU A 56 16.49 3.21 5.79
N LYS A 57 17.11 2.52 4.83
CA LYS A 57 18.11 3.07 3.90
C LYS A 57 17.48 3.98 2.85
N VAL A 58 16.19 3.81 2.56
CA VAL A 58 15.47 4.63 1.58
C VAL A 58 14.62 5.73 2.23
N TRP A 59 14.47 5.71 3.56
CA TRP A 59 13.71 6.72 4.27
C TRP A 59 14.42 8.08 4.28
N PRO A 60 13.78 9.17 3.82
CA PRO A 60 14.42 10.48 3.84
C PRO A 60 14.65 10.99 5.26
N HIS A 61 15.90 11.33 5.60
CA HIS A 61 16.28 11.83 6.93
C HIS A 61 15.52 13.09 7.39
N PHE A 62 15.00 13.87 6.44
CA PHE A 62 14.23 15.08 6.71
C PHE A 62 12.74 14.83 7.00
N TRP A 63 12.25 13.60 6.80
CA TRP A 63 10.93 13.21 7.26
C TRP A 63 11.03 12.64 8.67
N PRO A 64 10.44 13.30 9.69
CA PRO A 64 10.63 12.91 11.07
C PRO A 64 9.97 11.56 11.37
N LEU A 65 10.65 10.80 12.23
CA LEU A 65 10.21 9.52 12.75
C LEU A 65 9.97 9.62 14.27
N LYS A 66 8.98 8.89 14.75
CA LYS A 66 8.72 8.66 16.17
C LYS A 66 8.88 7.17 16.50
N HIS A 67 9.41 6.90 17.68
CA HIS A 67 9.34 5.56 18.26
C HIS A 67 7.89 5.23 18.60
N VAL A 68 7.53 3.97 18.45
CA VAL A 68 6.23 3.44 18.84
C VAL A 68 6.44 2.22 19.71
N ASP A 69 5.57 2.03 20.70
CA ASP A 69 5.68 0.92 21.66
C ASP A 69 5.37 -0.44 21.01
N ARG A 70 4.77 -0.43 19.81
CA ARG A 70 4.39 -1.62 19.05
C ARG A 70 5.25 -1.77 17.80
N GLY A 71 5.89 -2.92 17.69
CA GLY A 71 6.59 -3.39 16.50
C GLY A 71 5.70 -4.07 15.47
N VAL A 72 6.34 -4.65 14.47
CA VAL A 72 5.72 -5.54 13.48
C VAL A 72 6.12 -6.97 13.82
N GLU A 73 5.18 -7.89 13.73
CA GLU A 73 5.42 -9.32 13.86
C GLU A 73 5.35 -9.96 12.47
N GLY A 74 6.31 -10.85 12.17
CA GLY A 74 6.33 -11.61 10.94
C GLY A 74 6.98 -12.97 11.16
N VAL A 75 7.36 -13.65 10.08
CA VAL A 75 7.97 -14.99 10.15
C VAL A 75 9.27 -14.99 10.97
N GLY A 76 10.01 -13.87 10.97
CA GLY A 76 11.23 -13.70 11.77
C GLY A 76 10.99 -13.30 13.24
N GLY A 77 9.74 -13.28 13.70
CA GLY A 77 9.35 -12.81 15.03
C GLY A 77 9.08 -11.30 15.11
N TYR A 78 9.14 -10.76 16.32
CA TYR A 78 8.85 -9.36 16.61
C TYR A 78 10.05 -8.45 16.25
N THR A 79 9.77 -7.36 15.54
CA THR A 79 10.74 -6.30 15.24
C THR A 79 10.22 -4.95 15.69
N ALA A 80 10.99 -4.25 16.53
CA ALA A 80 10.67 -2.87 16.90
C ALA A 80 10.79 -1.94 15.67
N VAL A 81 9.86 -1.00 15.53
CA VAL A 81 9.77 -0.14 14.34
C VAL A 81 9.66 1.33 14.74
N ARG A 82 9.91 2.21 13.77
CA ARG A 82 9.56 3.62 13.87
C ARG A 82 8.43 3.95 12.92
N ARG A 83 7.71 5.03 13.20
CA ARG A 83 6.64 5.53 12.33
C ARG A 83 6.87 6.96 11.92
N SER A 84 6.43 7.31 10.72
CA SER A 84 6.38 8.71 10.29
C SER A 84 5.57 9.54 11.27
N CYS A 85 6.07 10.74 11.61
CA CYS A 85 5.32 11.67 12.44
C CYS A 85 4.13 12.27 11.67
N ASP A 86 4.35 12.55 10.38
CA ASP A 86 3.31 13.02 9.47
C ASP A 86 2.69 11.84 8.72
N ARG A 87 1.44 11.99 8.27
CA ARG A 87 0.90 11.09 7.24
C ARG A 87 1.58 11.39 5.92
N ILE A 88 1.95 10.36 5.20
CA ILE A 88 2.58 10.46 3.88
C ILE A 88 1.50 10.19 2.84
N LEU A 89 1.41 11.06 1.83
CA LEU A 89 0.59 10.82 0.66
C LEU A 89 1.36 9.85 -0.24
N ILE A 90 0.83 8.65 -0.45
CA ILE A 90 1.36 7.67 -1.39
C ILE A 90 0.45 7.63 -2.62
N SER A 91 1.04 7.88 -3.78
CA SER A 91 0.35 7.86 -5.07
C SER A 91 0.87 6.72 -5.93
N ILE A 92 -0.06 5.94 -6.49
CA ILE A 92 0.18 4.84 -7.41
C ILE A 92 -0.76 5.07 -8.59
N GLU A 93 -0.18 5.32 -9.77
CA GLU A 93 -0.92 5.79 -10.95
C GLU A 93 -1.74 7.07 -10.63
N ASP A 94 -3.04 7.08 -10.88
CA ASP A 94 -3.97 8.18 -10.59
C ASP A 94 -4.61 8.10 -9.20
N LYS A 95 -4.29 7.07 -8.43
CA LYS A 95 -4.87 6.84 -7.10
C LYS A 95 -3.89 7.26 -6.01
N SER A 96 -4.43 7.71 -4.89
CA SER A 96 -3.62 8.09 -3.73
C SER A 96 -4.27 7.68 -2.42
N ALA A 97 -3.42 7.39 -1.45
CA ALA A 97 -3.79 7.13 -0.07
C ALA A 97 -2.93 8.00 0.85
N SER A 98 -3.46 8.39 1.99
CA SER A 98 -2.67 9.09 3.01
C SER A 98 -2.53 8.15 4.19
N VAL A 99 -1.33 7.75 4.57
CA VAL A 99 -1.09 6.82 5.69
C VAL A 99 0.16 7.18 6.48
N PRO A 100 0.25 6.84 7.78
CA PRO A 100 1.54 6.77 8.46
C PRO A 100 2.39 5.64 7.87
N ILE A 101 3.67 5.90 7.61
CA ILE A 101 4.59 4.88 7.10
C ILE A 101 5.35 4.25 8.26
N THR A 102 5.46 2.93 8.23
CA THR A 102 6.31 2.17 9.16
C THR A 102 7.71 2.04 8.56
N VAL A 103 8.74 2.23 9.37
CA VAL A 103 10.15 2.21 8.91
C VAL A 103 10.94 1.22 9.74
N MET A 104 11.60 0.28 9.06
CA MET A 104 12.44 -0.77 9.65
C MET A 104 13.41 -1.34 8.60
N PRO A 105 14.48 -2.06 9.00
CA PRO A 105 15.35 -2.76 8.06
C PRO A 105 14.58 -3.84 7.28
N LEU A 106 14.79 -3.90 5.97
CA LEU A 106 14.29 -4.94 5.07
C LEU A 106 15.45 -5.70 4.39
N PRO A 107 15.19 -6.90 3.84
CA PRO A 107 16.19 -7.63 3.08
C PRO A 107 16.73 -6.83 1.89
N ALA A 108 17.98 -7.11 1.50
CA ALA A 108 18.62 -6.46 0.36
C ALA A 108 17.77 -6.62 -0.92
N GLY A 109 17.66 -5.55 -1.70
CA GLY A 109 16.87 -5.51 -2.93
C GLY A 109 15.37 -5.23 -2.74
N VAL A 110 14.91 -5.02 -1.50
CA VAL A 110 13.53 -4.59 -1.21
C VAL A 110 13.56 -3.19 -0.61
N ASN A 111 12.98 -2.21 -1.33
CA ASN A 111 12.90 -0.84 -0.83
C ASN A 111 11.72 -0.62 0.12
N GLY A 112 10.65 -1.41 -0.03
CA GLY A 112 9.46 -1.31 0.79
C GLY A 112 8.30 -2.15 0.27
N LEU A 113 7.27 -2.20 1.10
CA LEU A 113 6.04 -2.96 0.94
C LEU A 113 4.86 -1.98 1.02
N VAL A 114 3.92 -2.10 0.09
CA VAL A 114 2.59 -1.48 0.14
C VAL A 114 1.64 -2.47 0.77
N GLY A 115 1.25 -2.20 2.01
CA GLY A 115 0.36 -3.05 2.79
C GLY A 115 -1.11 -2.70 2.59
N ARG A 116 -1.98 -3.42 3.31
CA ARG A 116 -3.43 -3.28 3.21
C ARG A 116 -3.95 -1.90 3.64
N ASP A 117 -3.25 -1.20 4.54
CA ASP A 117 -3.56 0.18 4.91
C ASP A 117 -3.62 1.17 3.73
N VAL A 118 -2.81 0.92 2.69
CA VAL A 118 -2.85 1.65 1.42
C VAL A 118 -3.74 0.94 0.41
N LEU A 119 -3.57 -0.36 0.20
CA LEU A 119 -4.32 -1.11 -0.83
C LEU A 119 -5.84 -0.96 -0.68
N ASP A 120 -6.34 -1.00 0.57
CA ASP A 120 -7.77 -0.83 0.87
C ASP A 120 -8.27 0.59 0.54
N GLN A 121 -7.50 1.63 0.88
CA GLN A 121 -7.83 3.02 0.51
C GLN A 121 -7.83 3.25 -0.99
N LEU A 122 -6.95 2.55 -1.73
CA LEU A 122 -6.94 2.59 -3.19
C LEU A 122 -8.09 1.76 -3.80
N GLY A 123 -8.82 0.98 -2.99
CA GLY A 123 -9.90 0.10 -3.43
C GLY A 123 -9.41 -1.15 -4.16
N VAL A 124 -8.19 -1.61 -3.88
CA VAL A 124 -7.59 -2.77 -4.54
C VAL A 124 -8.28 -4.06 -4.09
N ILE A 125 -8.66 -4.88 -5.06
CA ILE A 125 -9.27 -6.19 -4.82
C ILE A 125 -8.33 -7.30 -5.30
N LEU A 126 -8.09 -8.29 -4.45
CA LEU A 126 -7.44 -9.54 -4.84
C LEU A 126 -8.48 -10.51 -5.40
N THR A 127 -8.34 -10.90 -6.66
CA THR A 127 -9.22 -11.87 -7.31
C THR A 127 -8.44 -12.82 -8.21
N THR A 128 -8.91 -14.05 -8.35
CA THR A 128 -8.43 -15.03 -9.33
C THR A 128 -9.29 -15.05 -10.60
N GLU A 129 -10.40 -14.30 -10.62
CA GLU A 129 -11.25 -14.16 -11.79
C GLU A 129 -10.59 -13.23 -12.82
N LYS A 130 -10.78 -13.53 -14.11
CA LYS A 130 -10.34 -12.64 -15.18
C LYS A 130 -11.26 -11.41 -15.19
N VAL A 131 -10.72 -10.28 -14.76
CA VAL A 131 -11.46 -9.00 -14.64
C VAL A 131 -11.74 -8.35 -16.01
N PHE A 132 -11.03 -8.76 -17.07
CA PHE A 132 -11.25 -8.28 -18.43
C PHE A 132 -11.71 -9.44 -19.35
N ARG A 133 -12.88 -9.26 -19.99
CA ARG A 133 -13.32 -10.01 -21.18
C ARG A 133 -13.02 -9.19 -22.42
#